data_AF-A0A1I1G6D1-F1
#
_entry.id   AF-A0A1I1G6D1-F1
#
_cell.length_a   1.000
_cell.length_b   1.000
_cell.length_c   1.000
_cell.angle_alpha   90.00
_cell.angle_beta   90.00
_cell.angle_gamma   90.00
#
_symmetry.space_group_name_H-M   'P 1'
#
loop_
_entity.id
_entity.type
_entity.pdbx_description
1 polymer ?
#
loop_
_entity_poly.entity_id
_entity_poly.type
_entity_poly.pdbx_seq_one_letter_code
_entity_poly.pdbx_strand_id
1 'polypeptide(L)'
;IPTQEEAVNYFKDIPGGRTAQQQAQAFNAFIDGNEYLSSRRGDFTERNAGRTPWNVQADLRLAHDLPVTGSGQFLTLSADIVNLTNLLHRKWGVQYFSPNTFNSTSSVGLTPTLFPPQQNAGNWPVFTFSDPGRPYSIDYFNSRAQVQLGVRYTF
;
A
#
# COMPACT_ATOMS: atom_id res chain seq x y z
N ILE A 1 -5.57 20.22 -2.90
CA ILE A 1 -5.37 19.34 -4.07
C ILE A 1 -6.14 19.97 -5.20
N PRO A 2 -5.49 20.28 -6.34
CA PRO A 2 -6.19 20.95 -7.43
C PRO A 2 -7.32 20.09 -7.98
N THR A 3 -8.36 20.75 -8.49
CA THR A 3 -9.37 20.06 -9.31
C THR A 3 -8.73 19.50 -10.57
N GLN A 4 -9.43 18.60 -11.26
CA GLN A 4 -8.91 17.96 -12.46
C GLN A 4 -8.57 18.97 -13.56
N GLU A 5 -9.40 20.01 -13.69
CA GLU A 5 -9.27 21.09 -14.68
C GLU A 5 -8.14 22.06 -14.30
N GLU A 6 -7.96 22.35 -13.02
CA GLU A 6 -6.91 23.26 -12.54
C GLU A 6 -5.51 22.64 -12.58
N ALA A 7 -5.40 21.30 -12.58
CA ALA A 7 -4.12 20.61 -12.52
C ALA A 7 -3.14 21.06 -13.61
N VAL A 8 -3.62 21.37 -14.81
CA VAL A 8 -2.78 21.82 -15.93
C VAL A 8 -2.07 23.14 -15.66
N ASN A 9 -2.64 24.02 -14.84
CA ASN A 9 -2.09 25.33 -14.52
C ASN A 9 -0.80 25.25 -13.70
N TYR A 10 -0.50 24.07 -13.12
CA TYR A 10 0.71 23.82 -12.33
C TYR A 10 1.89 23.29 -13.15
N PHE A 11 1.71 23.01 -14.45
CA PHE A 11 2.74 22.40 -15.28
C PHE A 11 3.10 23.27 -16.48
N LYS A 12 4.32 23.07 -17.01
CA LYS A 12 4.80 23.64 -18.27
C LYS A 12 5.43 22.54 -19.12
N ASP A 13 5.50 22.78 -20.43
CA ASP A 13 6.19 21.89 -21.35
C ASP A 13 7.68 21.79 -20.98
N ILE A 14 8.16 20.55 -20.85
CA ILE A 14 9.57 20.27 -20.65
C ILE A 14 10.23 20.15 -22.03
N PRO A 15 11.26 20.95 -22.36
CA PRO A 15 11.96 20.83 -23.65
C PRO A 15 12.49 19.42 -23.86
N GLY A 16 12.07 18.75 -24.94
CA GLY A 16 12.43 17.36 -25.24
C GLY A 16 11.82 16.31 -24.29
N GLY A 17 10.85 16.70 -23.46
CA GLY A 17 10.21 15.85 -22.46
C GLY A 17 8.69 15.85 -22.55
N ARG A 18 8.03 15.68 -21.40
CA ARG A 18 6.56 15.67 -21.30
C ARG A 18 5.99 17.08 -21.43
N THR A 19 4.86 17.19 -22.11
CA THR A 19 4.08 18.43 -22.16
C THR A 19 3.39 18.72 -20.83
N ALA A 20 2.95 19.97 -20.62
CA ALA A 20 2.13 20.36 -19.48
C ALA A 20 0.87 19.49 -19.37
N GLN A 21 0.21 19.24 -20.50
CA GLN A 21 -0.99 18.40 -20.57
C GLN A 21 -0.70 16.96 -20.16
N GLN A 22 0.41 16.38 -20.63
CA GLN A 22 0.81 15.01 -20.25
C GLN A 22 1.14 14.90 -18.76
N GLN A 23 1.82 15.90 -18.20
CA GLN A 23 2.09 15.95 -16.76
C GLN A 23 0.81 16.08 -15.95
N ALA A 24 -0.11 16.97 -16.36
CA ALA A 24 -1.40 17.15 -15.71
C ALA A 24 -2.25 15.88 -15.74
N GLN A 25 -2.30 15.19 -16.88
CA GLN A 25 -2.99 13.91 -17.02
C GLN A 25 -2.38 12.83 -16.12
N ALA A 26 -1.05 12.71 -16.09
CA ALA A 26 -0.37 11.75 -15.23
C ALA A 26 -0.59 12.04 -13.74
N PHE A 27 -0.54 13.32 -13.35
CA PHE A 27 -0.81 13.74 -11.98
C PHE A 27 -2.27 13.50 -11.58
N ASN A 28 -3.22 13.78 -12.48
CA ASN A 28 -4.63 13.48 -12.26
C ASN A 28 -4.86 11.98 -12.09
N ALA A 29 -4.27 11.14 -12.95
CA ALA A 29 -4.37 9.69 -12.82
C ALA A 29 -3.79 9.18 -11.48
N PHE A 30 -2.71 9.78 -10.99
CA PHE A 30 -2.15 9.46 -9.67
C PHE A 30 -3.11 9.83 -8.52
N ILE A 31 -3.72 11.03 -8.57
CA ILE A 31 -4.72 11.45 -7.58
C ILE A 31 -5.94 10.55 -7.62
N ASP A 32 -6.48 10.28 -8.82
CA ASP A 32 -7.72 9.51 -9.00
C ASP A 32 -7.54 8.03 -8.63
N GLY A 33 -6.32 7.50 -8.80
CA GLY A 33 -5.95 6.16 -8.35
C GLY A 33 -5.80 6.00 -6.83
N ASN A 34 -5.90 7.10 -6.06
CA ASN A 34 -5.79 7.09 -4.61
C ASN A 34 -7.08 7.63 -3.98
N GLU A 35 -7.85 6.75 -3.33
CA GLU A 35 -9.14 7.08 -2.70
C GLU A 35 -9.08 8.29 -1.75
N TYR A 36 -7.99 8.44 -1.00
CA TYR A 36 -7.80 9.56 -0.08
C TYR A 36 -7.51 10.87 -0.82
N LEU A 37 -6.71 10.85 -1.90
CA LEU A 37 -6.40 12.06 -2.66
C LEU A 37 -7.58 12.49 -3.54
N SER A 38 -8.28 11.53 -4.15
CA SER A 38 -9.42 11.81 -5.02
C SER A 38 -10.60 12.42 -4.26
N SER A 39 -10.88 11.92 -3.05
CA SER A 39 -11.93 12.47 -2.16
C SER A 39 -11.66 13.89 -1.66
N ARG A 40 -10.43 14.40 -1.85
CA ARG A 40 -10.00 15.73 -1.38
C ARG A 40 -9.66 16.70 -2.51
N ARG A 41 -10.09 16.44 -3.74
CA ARG A 41 -9.97 17.44 -4.81
C ARG A 41 -10.72 18.73 -4.41
N GLY A 42 -10.04 19.86 -4.57
CA GLY A 42 -10.51 21.17 -4.09
C GLY A 42 -10.17 21.48 -2.63
N ASP A 43 -9.67 20.51 -1.85
CA ASP A 43 -9.38 20.68 -0.41
C ASP A 43 -7.93 20.30 -0.07
N PHE A 44 -7.49 20.56 1.16
CA PHE A 44 -6.16 20.23 1.65
C PHE A 44 -6.05 18.79 2.13
N THR A 45 -4.85 18.23 2.01
CA THR A 45 -4.52 16.96 2.65
C THR A 45 -4.45 17.15 4.16
N GLU A 46 -5.17 16.32 4.90
CA GLU A 46 -5.05 16.20 6.34
C GLU A 46 -3.79 15.44 6.78
N ARG A 47 -3.34 15.77 7.99
CA ARG A 47 -2.20 15.13 8.63
C ARG A 47 -2.57 13.69 9.04
N ASN A 48 -1.74 12.72 8.66
CA ASN A 48 -1.86 11.30 9.02
C ASN A 48 -3.18 10.62 8.58
N ALA A 49 -3.90 11.20 7.62
CA ALA A 49 -5.17 10.67 7.16
C ALA A 49 -5.03 9.66 6.00
N GLY A 50 -3.90 9.66 5.29
CA GLY A 50 -3.57 8.59 4.33
C GLY A 50 -3.38 7.26 5.04
N ARG A 51 -4.04 6.19 4.56
CA ARG A 51 -3.97 4.84 5.13
C ARG A 51 -3.43 3.85 4.10
N THR A 52 -2.76 2.80 4.59
CA THR A 52 -2.45 1.64 3.77
C THR A 52 -3.72 0.85 3.47
N PRO A 53 -3.71 -0.02 2.44
CA PRO A 53 -4.79 -0.98 2.27
C PRO A 53 -5.02 -1.81 3.53
N TRP A 54 -6.26 -2.27 3.71
CA TRP A 54 -6.65 -3.09 4.86
C TRP A 54 -6.02 -4.48 4.78
N ASN A 55 -5.41 -4.93 5.89
CA ASN A 55 -4.82 -6.26 6.00
C ASN A 55 -5.83 -7.22 6.64
N VAL A 56 -6.03 -8.40 6.02
CA VAL A 56 -6.85 -9.49 6.58
C VAL A 56 -6.02 -10.74 6.62
N GLN A 57 -5.94 -11.37 7.79
CA GLN A 57 -5.28 -12.65 7.98
C GLN A 57 -6.14 -13.54 8.86
N ALA A 58 -6.26 -14.81 8.47
CA ALA A 58 -6.84 -15.84 9.31
C ALA A 58 -5.85 -17.00 9.46
N ASP A 59 -5.74 -17.51 10.68
CA ASP A 59 -4.90 -18.65 11.03
C ASP A 59 -5.80 -19.81 11.48
N LEU A 60 -5.39 -21.04 11.17
CA LEU A 60 -6.14 -22.25 11.49
C LEU A 60 -5.25 -23.25 12.19
N ARG A 61 -5.70 -23.77 13.33
CA ARG A 61 -5.08 -24.89 14.03
C ARG A 61 -6.05 -26.06 14.09
N LEU A 62 -5.57 -27.23 13.66
CA LEU A 62 -6.26 -28.50 13.83
C LEU A 62 -5.42 -29.39 14.77
N ALA A 63 -6.06 -30.00 15.75
CA ALA A 63 -5.44 -30.96 16.65
C ALA A 63 -6.36 -32.16 16.83
N HIS A 64 -5.80 -33.37 16.79
CA HIS A 64 -6.53 -34.60 16.96
C HIS A 64 -5.79 -35.54 17.91
N ASP A 65 -6.49 -35.97 18.97
CA ASP A 65 -5.96 -36.88 19.98
C ASP A 65 -6.28 -38.32 19.61
N LEU A 66 -5.24 -39.14 19.47
CA LEU A 66 -5.32 -40.57 19.23
C LEU A 66 -4.98 -41.31 20.53
N PRO A 67 -5.90 -42.12 21.10
CA PRO A 67 -5.57 -42.93 22.27
C PRO A 67 -4.56 -44.01 21.90
N VAL A 68 -3.44 -44.10 22.63
CA VAL A 68 -2.36 -45.07 22.36
C VAL A 68 -2.60 -46.37 23.12
N THR A 69 -3.08 -46.27 24.36
CA THR A 69 -3.44 -47.41 25.21
C THR A 69 -4.80 -47.16 25.86
N GLY A 70 -5.41 -48.22 26.43
CA GLY A 70 -6.73 -48.14 27.09
C GLY A 70 -6.77 -47.27 28.36
N SER A 71 -5.67 -46.63 28.75
CA SER A 71 -5.59 -45.85 29.99
C SER A 71 -4.67 -44.63 29.84
N GLY A 72 -5.28 -43.45 29.63
CA GLY A 72 -4.66 -42.14 29.91
C GLY A 72 -3.61 -41.62 28.92
N GLN A 73 -3.11 -42.43 28.00
CA GLN A 73 -2.06 -42.04 27.06
C GLN A 73 -2.62 -41.58 25.72
N PHE A 74 -2.21 -40.39 25.28
CA PHE A 74 -2.68 -39.79 24.03
C PHE A 74 -1.50 -39.34 23.15
N LEU A 75 -1.63 -39.62 21.85
CA LEU A 75 -0.82 -39.05 20.79
C LEU A 75 -1.61 -37.95 20.09
N THR A 76 -1.26 -36.70 20.31
CA THR A 76 -1.87 -35.55 19.64
C THR A 76 -1.12 -35.26 18.33
N LEU A 77 -1.82 -35.32 17.21
CA LEU A 77 -1.34 -34.81 15.93
C LEU A 77 -1.88 -33.39 15.75
N SER A 78 -1.03 -32.44 15.38
CA SER A 78 -1.45 -31.06 15.12
C SER A 78 -0.95 -30.53 13.78
N ALA A 79 -1.75 -29.67 13.17
CA ALA A 79 -1.40 -28.88 12.00
C ALA A 79 -1.79 -27.42 12.26
N ASP A 80 -0.80 -26.54 12.26
CA ASP A 80 -0.94 -25.10 12.39
C ASP A 80 -0.71 -24.46 11.01
N ILE A 81 -1.72 -23.75 10.50
CA ILE A 81 -1.71 -23.08 9.20
C ILE A 81 -1.81 -21.57 9.48
N VAL A 82 -0.69 -20.88 9.34
CA VAL A 82 -0.62 -19.42 9.43
C VAL A 82 -0.94 -18.83 8.06
N ASN A 83 -1.77 -17.79 8.03
CA ASN A 83 -2.24 -17.12 6.83
C ASN A 83 -2.99 -18.05 5.86
N LEU A 84 -3.97 -18.78 6.39
CA LEU A 84 -4.89 -19.63 5.63
C LEU A 84 -5.57 -18.86 4.49
N THR A 85 -5.87 -17.59 4.69
CA THR A 85 -6.43 -16.69 3.67
C THR A 85 -5.58 -16.65 2.40
N ASN A 86 -4.25 -16.57 2.53
CA ASN A 86 -3.34 -16.58 1.39
C ASN A 86 -3.27 -17.96 0.71
N LEU A 87 -3.39 -19.03 1.50
CA LEU A 87 -3.44 -20.41 1.00
C LEU A 87 -4.68 -20.66 0.15
N LEU A 88 -5.84 -20.14 0.56
CA LEU A 88 -7.10 -20.24 -0.19
C LEU A 88 -7.09 -19.36 -1.44
N HIS A 89 -6.58 -18.13 -1.33
CA HIS A 89 -6.49 -17.21 -2.46
C HIS A 89 -5.26 -16.30 -2.33
N ARG A 90 -4.34 -16.39 -3.30
CA ARG A 90 -3.02 -15.73 -3.26
C ARG A 90 -3.05 -14.20 -3.16
N LYS A 91 -4.20 -13.56 -3.46
CA LYS A 91 -4.38 -12.10 -3.28
C LYS A 91 -4.91 -11.72 -1.89
N TRP A 92 -5.39 -12.68 -1.11
CA TRP A 92 -5.81 -12.47 0.28
C TRP A 92 -4.62 -12.73 1.22
N GLY A 93 -4.66 -12.21 2.44
CA GLY A 93 -3.54 -12.39 3.37
C GLY A 93 -2.29 -11.58 3.04
N VAL A 94 -2.37 -10.61 2.12
CA VAL A 94 -1.26 -9.73 1.79
C VAL A 94 -1.15 -8.65 2.86
N GLN A 95 0.02 -8.55 3.48
CA GLN A 95 0.31 -7.59 4.53
C GLN A 95 0.96 -6.34 3.91
N TYR A 96 0.26 -5.21 4.00
CA TYR A 96 0.76 -3.90 3.60
C TYR A 96 1.25 -3.12 4.82
N PHE A 97 2.37 -2.42 4.68
CA PHE A 97 2.91 -1.55 5.72
C PHE A 97 3.50 -0.27 5.12
N SER A 98 3.60 0.78 5.93
CA SER A 98 4.31 2.01 5.58
C SER A 98 5.76 1.90 6.06
N PRO A 99 6.76 1.82 5.17
CA PRO A 99 8.17 1.78 5.58
C PRO A 99 8.60 3.06 6.30
N ASN A 100 9.61 2.95 7.17
CA ASN A 100 10.17 4.10 7.88
C ASN A 100 10.73 5.21 6.97
N THR A 101 10.97 4.92 5.68
CA THR A 101 11.35 5.92 4.67
C THR A 101 10.23 6.91 4.32
N PHE A 102 8.97 6.61 4.66
CA PHE A 102 7.79 7.46 4.39
C PHE A 102 7.12 8.01 5.66
N ASN A 103 7.73 7.82 6.84
CA ASN A 103 7.12 8.13 8.14
C ASN A 103 6.92 9.65 8.38
N SER A 104 7.59 10.52 7.60
CA SER A 104 7.50 11.97 7.79
C SER A 104 6.88 12.73 6.60
N THR A 105 6.94 12.19 5.39
CA THR A 105 6.32 12.77 4.18
C THR A 105 6.20 11.69 3.10
N SER A 106 4.98 11.34 2.70
CA SER A 106 4.77 10.62 1.45
C SER A 106 4.90 11.62 0.30
N SER A 107 5.79 11.36 -0.65
CA SER A 107 5.94 12.20 -1.84
C SER A 107 4.70 12.09 -2.72
N VAL A 108 4.17 13.22 -3.16
CA VAL A 108 3.12 13.31 -4.20
C VAL A 108 3.70 13.50 -5.60
N GLY A 109 5.03 13.32 -5.76
CA GLY A 109 5.69 13.37 -7.06
C GLY A 109 5.89 14.76 -7.65
N LEU A 110 5.57 15.82 -6.91
CA LEU A 110 5.70 17.21 -7.37
C LEU A 110 7.06 17.79 -6.95
N THR A 111 7.84 18.24 -7.93
CA THR A 111 9.10 18.96 -7.70
C THR A 111 8.95 20.40 -8.19
N PRO A 112 9.17 21.42 -7.35
CA PRO A 112 9.07 22.82 -7.80
C PRO A 112 10.19 23.16 -8.78
N THR A 113 9.87 23.90 -9.84
CA THR A 113 10.88 24.45 -10.76
C THR A 113 11.47 25.71 -10.15
N LEU A 114 12.57 25.56 -9.40
CA LEU A 114 13.13 26.65 -8.58
C LEU A 114 14.09 27.58 -9.34
N PHE A 115 14.73 27.12 -10.44
CA PHE A 115 15.72 27.93 -11.16
C PHE A 115 15.68 27.74 -12.69
N PRO A 116 15.41 28.82 -13.46
CA PRO A 116 14.83 30.08 -13.00
C PRO A 116 13.43 29.84 -12.39
N PRO A 117 12.97 30.62 -11.39
CA PRO A 117 11.59 30.51 -10.90
C PRO A 117 10.61 30.74 -12.06
N GLN A 118 9.70 29.81 -12.26
CA GLN A 118 8.69 29.91 -13.32
C GLN A 118 7.30 30.00 -12.73
N GLN A 119 6.49 30.89 -13.30
CA GLN A 119 5.05 30.98 -13.03
C GLN A 119 4.27 30.87 -14.33
N ASN A 120 3.06 30.30 -14.23
CA ASN A 120 2.04 30.33 -15.28
C ASN A 120 1.15 31.58 -15.14
N ALA A 121 0.35 31.88 -16.16
CA ALA A 121 -0.58 33.00 -16.15
C ALA A 121 -1.50 32.94 -14.92
N GLY A 122 -1.62 34.04 -14.17
CA GLY A 122 -2.34 34.05 -12.89
C GLY A 122 -1.48 33.69 -11.67
N ASN A 123 -0.15 33.77 -11.78
CA ASN A 123 0.83 33.51 -10.71
C ASN A 123 0.83 32.07 -10.16
N TRP A 124 0.36 31.09 -10.94
CA TRP A 124 0.42 29.69 -10.54
C TRP A 124 1.87 29.21 -10.50
N PRO A 125 2.31 28.56 -9.40
CA PRO A 125 3.63 27.97 -9.31
C PRO A 125 3.76 26.80 -10.28
N VAL A 126 4.95 26.66 -10.87
CA VAL A 126 5.25 25.56 -11.80
C VAL A 126 5.96 24.42 -11.08
N PHE A 127 5.49 23.21 -11.34
CA PHE A 127 6.05 21.97 -10.86
C PHE A 127 6.39 21.05 -12.04
N THR A 128 7.24 20.07 -11.78
CA THR A 128 7.38 18.87 -12.61
C THR A 128 6.79 17.68 -11.86
N PHE A 129 6.10 16.80 -12.59
CA PHE A 129 5.53 15.59 -12.02
C PHE A 129 6.32 14.34 -12.41
N SER A 130 6.70 13.57 -11.38
CA SER A 130 7.20 12.21 -11.52
C SER A 130 6.41 11.31 -10.58
N ASP A 131 5.78 10.27 -11.12
CA ASP A 131 5.02 9.30 -10.35
C ASP A 131 5.89 8.72 -9.21
N PRO A 132 5.55 8.95 -7.94
CA PRO A 132 6.31 8.46 -6.80
C PRO A 132 6.06 6.97 -6.52
N GLY A 133 5.15 6.33 -7.26
CA GLY A 133 4.73 4.96 -7.02
C GLY A 133 3.82 4.83 -5.80
N ARG A 134 3.85 3.66 -5.17
CA ARG A 134 3.01 3.36 -4.00
C ARG A 134 3.72 3.81 -2.71
N PRO A 135 3.03 4.51 -1.80
CA PRO A 135 3.62 4.97 -0.54
C PRO A 135 3.71 3.87 0.53
N TYR A 136 3.41 2.63 0.17
CA TYR A 136 3.41 1.47 1.05
C TYR A 136 4.10 0.28 0.38
N SER A 137 4.62 -0.61 1.21
CA SER A 137 5.31 -1.82 0.79
C SER A 137 4.53 -3.07 1.22
N ILE A 138 4.84 -4.18 0.56
CA ILE A 138 4.30 -5.49 0.91
C ILE A 138 5.32 -6.21 1.78
N ASP A 139 4.88 -6.76 2.91
CA ASP A 139 5.68 -7.69 3.70
C ASP A 139 5.57 -9.09 3.10
N TYR A 140 6.55 -9.45 2.29
CA TYR A 140 6.57 -10.75 1.63
C TYR A 140 6.74 -11.93 2.58
N PHE A 141 7.28 -11.74 3.78
CA PHE A 141 7.49 -12.83 4.72
C PHE A 141 6.17 -13.20 5.40
N ASN A 142 5.47 -12.19 5.92
CA ASN A 142 4.19 -12.36 6.60
C ASN A 142 3.01 -12.59 5.64
N SER A 143 3.17 -12.26 4.35
CA SER A 143 2.14 -12.52 3.33
C SER A 143 2.09 -13.98 2.85
N ARG A 144 2.99 -14.86 3.32
CA ARG A 144 3.04 -16.27 2.87
C ARG A 144 2.27 -17.16 3.84
N ALA A 145 1.58 -18.15 3.28
CA ALA A 145 1.06 -19.26 4.05
C ALA A 145 2.21 -20.11 4.61
N GLN A 146 2.14 -20.46 5.89
CA GLN A 146 3.10 -21.35 6.55
C GLN A 146 2.34 -22.49 7.21
N VAL A 147 2.85 -23.71 7.07
CA VAL A 147 2.26 -24.91 7.69
C VAL A 147 3.29 -25.53 8.62
N GLN A 148 2.90 -25.72 9.87
CA GLN A 148 3.69 -26.42 10.88
C GLN A 148 2.95 -27.66 11.33
N LEU A 149 3.62 -28.81 11.25
CA LEU A 149 3.10 -30.08 11.76
C LEU A 149 3.72 -30.39 13.12
N GLY A 150 2.90 -30.86 14.05
CA GLY A 150 3.30 -31.19 15.41
C GLY A 150 2.83 -32.57 15.83
N VAL A 151 3.62 -33.19 16.69
CA VAL A 151 3.26 -34.44 17.37
C VAL A 151 3.57 -34.26 18.85
N ARG A 152 2.61 -34.56 19.72
CA ARG A 152 2.78 -34.52 21.16
C ARG A 152 2.35 -35.86 21.77
N TYR A 153 3.17 -36.40 22.64
CA TYR A 153 2.82 -37.54 23.48
C TYR A 153 2.48 -37.05 24.89
N THR A 154 1.32 -37.49 25.42
CA THR A 154 0.89 -37.22 26.79
C THR A 154 0.82 -38.55 27.54
N PHE A 155 1.53 -38.62 28.67
CA PHE A 155 1.66 -39.79 29.53
C PHE A 155 0.73 -39.75 30.74
#